data_AF-A0A1G9ZY04-F1
#
_entry.id   AF-A0A1G9ZY04-F1
#
_cell.length_a   1.000
_cell.length_b   1.000
_cell.length_c   1.000
_cell.angle_alpha   90.00
_cell.angle_beta   90.00
_cell.angle_gamma   90.00
#
_symmetry.space_group_name_H-M   'P 1'
#
loop_
_entity.id
_entity.type
_entity.pdbx_description
1 polymer ?
#
loop_
_entity_poly.entity_id
_entity_poly.type
_entity_poly.pdbx_seq_one_letter_code
_entity_poly.pdbx_strand_id
1 'polypeptide(L)' 'MEQVSLKAVMAYVEPSPAKVPAGTRFQFEWHGYFATDIVDHKDGKVVFNRVTGMKDSFSK' A
#
# COMPACT_ATOMS: atom_id res chain seq x y z
N MET A 1 4.31 13.29 -20.15
CA MET A 1 3.31 12.66 -19.25
C MET A 1 3.81 11.27 -18.96
N GLU A 2 4.10 10.96 -17.70
CA GLU A 2 4.52 9.62 -17.28
C GLU A 2 3.34 8.66 -17.48
N GLN A 3 3.51 7.65 -18.34
CA GLN A 3 2.42 6.91 -18.99
C GLN A 3 1.61 5.96 -18.09
N VAL A 4 1.82 5.94 -16.76
CA VAL A 4 0.99 5.15 -15.83
C VAL A 4 1.07 5.75 -14.41
N SER A 5 0.33 6.83 -14.15
CA SER A 5 0.22 7.42 -12.81
C SER A 5 -0.50 6.53 -11.80
N LEU A 6 -1.23 5.51 -12.27
CA LEU A 6 -1.95 4.54 -11.44
C LEU A 6 -1.83 3.13 -12.02
N LYS A 7 -1.50 2.17 -11.16
CA LYS A 7 -1.51 0.73 -11.47
C LYS A 7 -2.16 -0.02 -10.31
N ALA A 8 -3.35 -0.56 -10.55
CA ALA A 8 -4.04 -1.44 -9.61
C ALA A 8 -3.58 -2.89 -9.81
N VAL A 9 -3.27 -3.59 -8.72
CA VAL A 9 -2.89 -5.01 -8.73
C VAL A 9 -3.58 -5.75 -7.58
N MET A 10 -3.87 -7.03 -7.79
CA MET A 10 -4.29 -7.93 -6.72
C MET A 10 -3.05 -8.59 -6.11
N ALA A 11 -2.98 -8.61 -4.79
CA ALA A 11 -1.86 -9.18 -4.06
C ALA A 11 -2.36 -9.87 -2.78
N TYR A 12 -1.50 -10.71 -2.20
CA TYR A 12 -1.72 -11.30 -0.89
C TYR A 12 -0.95 -10.51 0.16
N VAL A 13 -1.58 -10.32 1.31
CA VAL A 13 -0.98 -9.73 2.50
C VAL A 13 -1.30 -10.63 3.68
N GLU A 14 -0.53 -10.51 4.74
CA GLU A 14 -0.83 -11.16 6.02
C GLU A 14 -2.25 -10.81 6.55
N PRO A 15 -2.84 -11.63 7.42
CA PRO A 15 -4.19 -11.39 7.94
C PRO A 15 -4.31 -10.21 8.91
N SER A 16 -3.20 -9.79 9.55
CA SER A 16 -3.12 -8.71 10.56
C SER A 16 -3.79 -7.40 10.12
N PRO A 17 -3.50 -6.84 8.93
CA PRO A 17 -4.08 -5.58 8.50
C PRO A 17 -5.52 -5.71 7.96
N ALA A 18 -6.16 -6.88 8.03
CA ALA A 18 -7.52 -7.06 7.48
C ALA A 18 -8.62 -6.32 8.27
N LYS A 19 -8.35 -5.91 9.52
CA LYS A 19 -9.33 -5.27 10.42
C LYS A 19 -8.87 -3.91 10.96
N VAL A 20 -7.89 -3.30 10.31
CA VAL A 20 -7.33 -2.02 10.76
C VAL A 20 -8.17 -0.86 10.25
N PRO A 21 -8.20 0.28 10.95
CA PRO A 21 -8.95 1.45 10.49
C PRO A 21 -8.45 1.95 9.13
N ALA A 22 -9.36 2.52 8.35
CA ALA A 22 -9.02 3.25 7.13
C ALA A 22 -8.03 4.40 7.43
N GLY A 23 -7.13 4.72 6.49
CA GLY A 23 -6.01 5.66 6.69
C GLY A 23 -4.84 5.17 7.57
N THR A 24 -4.85 3.94 8.07
CA THR A 24 -3.71 3.35 8.81
C THR A 24 -2.50 3.16 7.89
N ARG A 25 -1.29 3.47 8.40
CA ARG A 25 -0.04 3.45 7.64
C ARG A 25 0.81 2.23 7.98
N PHE A 26 1.44 1.66 6.96
CA PHE A 26 2.28 0.47 7.04
C PHE A 26 3.57 0.64 6.24
N GLN A 27 4.63 0.00 6.70
CA GLN A 27 5.76 -0.36 5.85
C GLN A 27 5.57 -1.81 5.45
N PHE A 28 5.37 -2.07 4.16
CA PHE A 28 5.48 -3.43 3.64
C PHE A 28 6.95 -3.69 3.34
N GLU A 29 7.50 -4.70 4.00
CA GLU A 29 8.91 -5.05 3.89
C GLU A 29 9.32 -5.15 2.43
N TRP A 30 10.42 -4.48 2.05
CA TRP A 30 10.97 -4.43 0.68
C TRP A 30 10.11 -3.74 -0.39
N HIS A 31 8.83 -3.44 -0.12
CA HIS A 31 7.90 -2.87 -1.10
C HIS A 31 7.75 -1.34 -0.96
N GLY A 32 7.87 -0.84 0.26
CA GLY A 32 7.76 0.58 0.59
C GLY A 32 6.66 0.86 1.59
N TYR A 33 6.11 2.08 1.53
CA TYR A 33 5.12 2.55 2.50
C TYR A 33 3.74 2.62 1.88
N PHE A 34 2.75 2.15 2.63
CA PHE A 34 1.37 2.01 2.20
C PHE A 34 0.42 2.59 3.25
N ALA A 35 -0.77 2.97 2.82
CA ALA A 35 -1.87 3.32 3.70
C ALA A 35 -3.14 2.60 3.24
N THR A 36 -3.97 2.18 4.19
CA THR A 36 -5.30 1.66 3.89
C THR A 36 -6.15 2.76 3.27
N ASP A 37 -6.83 2.47 2.17
CA ASP A 37 -7.67 3.44 1.47
C ASP A 37 -8.75 4.02 2.40
N ILE A 38 -9.06 5.31 2.28
CA ILE A 38 -10.02 5.99 3.18
C ILE A 38 -11.48 5.74 2.80
N VAL A 39 -11.76 5.28 1.59
CA VAL A 39 -13.11 5.06 1.04
C VAL A 39 -13.37 3.56 0.81
N ASP A 40 -12.40 2.87 0.21
CA ASP A 40 -12.57 1.51 -0.30
C ASP A 40 -12.16 0.41 0.70
N HIS A 41 -11.44 0.76 1.78
CA HIS A 41 -11.00 -0.19 2.79
C HIS A 41 -12.14 -0.56 3.73
N LYS A 42 -12.62 -1.80 3.63
CA LYS A 42 -13.76 -2.32 4.40
C LYS A 42 -13.60 -3.80 4.70
N ASP A 43 -14.39 -4.29 5.65
CA ASP A 43 -14.45 -5.72 5.98
C ASP A 43 -14.73 -6.55 4.72
N GLY A 44 -13.82 -7.49 4.42
CA GLY A 44 -13.88 -8.34 3.23
C GLY A 44 -13.31 -7.73 1.94
N LYS A 45 -12.92 -6.45 1.93
CA LYS A 45 -12.19 -5.81 0.81
C LYS A 45 -11.10 -4.90 1.35
N VAL A 46 -9.89 -5.46 1.45
CA VAL A 46 -8.71 -4.77 1.96
C VAL A 46 -8.01 -4.06 0.80
N VAL A 47 -7.99 -2.73 0.84
CA VAL A 47 -7.34 -1.90 -0.19
C VAL A 47 -6.21 -1.08 0.43
N PHE A 48 -5.05 -1.06 -0.23
CA PHE A 48 -3.89 -0.27 0.15
C PHE A 48 -3.42 0.61 -1.00
N ASN A 49 -3.13 1.86 -0.69
CA ASN A 49 -2.51 2.80 -1.59
C ASN A 49 -1.03 2.91 -1.26
N ARG A 50 -0.17 2.85 -2.29
CA ARG A 50 1.26 3.09 -2.14
C ARG A 50 1.48 4.58 -1.90
N VAL A 51 2.06 4.92 -0.76
CA VAL A 51 2.42 6.30 -0.39
C VAL A 51 3.74 6.69 -1.04
N THR A 52 4.77 5.87 -0.85
CA THR A 52 6.09 6.07 -1.48
C THR A 52 6.88 4.76 -1.54
N GLY A 53 7.87 4.71 -2.42
CA GLY A 53 8.81 3.59 -2.52
C GLY A 53 9.76 3.52 -1.33
N MET A 54 10.50 2.42 -1.24
CA MET A 54 11.60 2.32 -0.28
C MET A 54 12.73 3.26 -0.70
N LYS A 55 13.48 3.79 0.27
CA LYS A 55 14.67 4.58 -0.03
C LYS A 55 15.68 3.69 -0.74
N ASP A 56 16.11 4.11 -1.93
CA ASP A 56 17.20 3.46 -2.62
C ASP A 56 18.51 3.70 -1.85
N SER A 57 19.21 2.63 -1.49
CA SER A 57 20.46 2.70 -0.71
C SER A 57 21.71 2.65 -1.60
N PHE A 58 21.55 2.56 -2.92
CA PHE A 58 22.63 2.35 -3.88
C PHE A 58 23.02 3.61 -4.68
N SER A 59 22.48 4.78 -4.33
CA SER A 59 22.91 6.04 -4.94
C SER A 59 24.18 6.57 -4.26
N LYS A 60 25.33 6.36 -4.89
CA LYS A 60 26.56 7.15 -4.67
C LYS A 60 27.00 7.75 -6.00
#